data_AF-A0A527ZDJ1-F1
#
_entry.id   AF-A0A527ZDJ1-F1
#
_cell.length_a   1.000
_cell.length_b   1.000
_cell.length_c   1.000
_cell.angle_alpha   90.00
_cell.angle_beta   90.00
_cell.angle_gamma   90.00
#
_symmetry.space_group_name_H-M   'P 1'
#
loop_
_entity.id
_entity.type
_entity.pdbx_description
1 polymer ?
#
loop_
_entity_poly.entity_id
_entity_poly.type
_entity_poly.pdbx_seq_one_letter_code
_entity_poly.pdbx_strand_id
1 'polypeptide(L)'
;ICSDIFYHPQGRDRFTEAQAQGALAVDMETSALYRIAAHFGARALSMLTVVDNVVTGEQTDYSERQALFTDMTRLALDVAIES
;
A
#
# COMPACT_ATOMS: atom_id res chain seq x y z
N ILE A 1 5.95 -0.83 3.69
CA ILE A 1 6.00 -0.37 5.09
C ILE A 1 4.73 0.39 5.41
N CYS A 2 4.23 0.27 6.63
CA CYS A 2 3.06 1.00 7.10
C CYS A 2 3.53 2.18 7.96
N SER A 3 3.06 3.40 7.72
CA SER A 3 3.47 4.58 8.47
C SER A 3 2.28 5.40 8.95
N ASP A 4 2.34 5.88 10.19
CA ASP A 4 1.28 6.73 10.76
C ASP A 4 1.37 8.20 10.30
N ILE A 5 2.55 8.64 9.85
CA ILE A 5 2.83 10.04 9.54
C ILE A 5 3.09 10.16 8.05
N PHE A 6 2.18 10.79 7.29
CA PHE A 6 2.38 11.02 5.87
C PHE A 6 3.50 12.06 5.62
N TYR A 7 3.41 13.23 6.26
CA TYR A 7 4.40 14.31 6.17
C TYR A 7 5.35 14.29 7.37
N HIS A 8 6.49 13.61 7.23
CA HIS A 8 7.47 13.45 8.31
C HIS A 8 8.56 14.53 8.26
N PRO A 9 9.07 15.04 9.40
CA PRO A 9 10.14 16.06 9.42
C PRO A 9 11.44 15.62 8.75
N GLN A 10 11.78 14.32 8.82
CA GLN A 10 12.94 13.75 8.12
C GLN A 10 12.68 13.49 6.63
N GLY A 11 11.52 13.89 6.11
CA GLY A 11 11.13 13.67 4.73
C GLY A 11 11.20 12.19 4.33
N ARG A 12 11.83 11.94 3.18
CA ARG A 12 11.91 10.62 2.53
C ARG A 12 13.01 9.73 3.09
N ASP A 13 14.05 10.32 3.68
CA ASP A 13 15.23 9.60 4.17
C ASP A 13 14.90 8.56 5.23
N ARG A 14 13.78 8.75 5.95
CA ARG A 14 13.26 7.79 6.93
C ARG A 14 12.94 6.41 6.35
N PHE A 15 12.77 6.31 5.03
CA PHE A 15 12.47 5.05 4.35
C PHE A 15 13.70 4.29 3.87
N THR A 16 14.90 4.88 3.98
CA THR A 16 16.15 4.32 3.43
C THR A 16 16.43 2.91 3.96
N GLU A 17 16.28 2.70 5.27
CA GLU A 17 16.52 1.39 5.88
C GLU A 17 15.49 0.35 5.40
N ALA A 18 14.21 0.72 5.38
CA ALA A 18 13.15 -0.15 4.89
C ALA A 18 13.36 -0.53 3.42
N GLN A 19 13.78 0.42 2.59
CA GLN A 19 14.12 0.17 1.19
C GLN A 19 15.32 -0.77 1.06
N ALA A 20 16.36 -0.61 1.88
CA ALA A 20 17.50 -1.51 1.92
C ALA A 20 17.12 -2.95 2.36
N GLN A 21 16.05 -3.08 3.14
CA GLN A 21 15.45 -4.37 3.54
C GLN A 21 14.46 -4.93 2.50
N GLY A 22 14.28 -4.26 1.35
CA GLY A 22 13.43 -4.73 0.25
C GLY A 22 11.98 -4.27 0.31
N ALA A 23 11.64 -3.26 1.12
CA ALA A 23 10.31 -2.68 1.09
C ALA A 23 9.99 -2.05 -0.29
N LEU A 24 8.84 -2.43 -0.86
CA LEU A 24 8.42 -2.01 -2.20
C LEU A 24 7.62 -0.70 -2.23
N ALA A 25 6.82 -0.46 -1.19
CA ALA A 25 5.88 0.65 -1.12
C ALA A 25 5.66 1.08 0.33
N VAL A 26 5.04 2.26 0.50
CA VAL A 26 4.54 2.76 1.78
C VAL A 26 3.03 2.90 1.72
N ASP A 27 2.34 2.47 2.77
CA ASP A 27 0.91 2.66 3.01
C ASP A 27 0.68 3.09 4.47
N MET A 28 -0.58 3.17 4.93
CA MET A 28 -0.90 3.62 6.28
C MET A 28 -1.85 2.66 7.05
N GLU A 29 -2.20 1.50 6.49
CA GLU A 29 -3.28 0.66 7.02
C GLU A 29 -2.91 -0.83 7.18
N THR A 30 -2.05 -1.38 6.32
CA THR A 30 -1.82 -2.83 6.19
C THR A 30 -1.36 -3.48 7.50
N SER A 31 -0.51 -2.79 8.28
CA SER A 31 -0.04 -3.30 9.57
C SER A 31 -1.20 -3.54 10.54
N ALA A 32 -2.11 -2.59 10.64
CA ALA A 32 -3.27 -2.69 11.53
C ALA A 32 -4.25 -3.76 11.03
N LEU A 33 -4.54 -3.79 9.72
CA LEU A 33 -5.41 -4.78 9.11
C LEU A 33 -4.96 -6.21 9.44
N TYR A 34 -3.68 -6.52 9.18
CA TYR A 34 -3.14 -7.85 9.42
C TYR A 34 -3.06 -8.19 10.91
N ARG A 35 -2.74 -7.21 11.76
CA ARG A 35 -2.71 -7.40 13.21
C ARG A 35 -4.09 -7.75 13.77
N ILE A 36 -5.13 -7.03 13.34
CA ILE A 36 -6.52 -7.25 13.76
C ILE A 36 -7.02 -8.60 13.25
N ALA A 37 -6.81 -8.90 11.97
CA ALA A 37 -7.23 -10.17 11.39
C ALA A 37 -6.60 -11.37 12.10
N ALA A 38 -5.28 -11.32 12.35
CA ALA A 38 -4.59 -12.35 13.11
C ALA A 38 -5.12 -12.50 14.55
N HIS A 39 -5.48 -11.38 15.21
CA HIS A 39 -6.05 -11.42 16.56
C HIS A 39 -7.39 -12.15 16.63
N PHE A 40 -8.25 -11.97 15.62
CA PHE A 40 -9.57 -12.60 15.56
C PHE A 40 -9.61 -13.92 14.78
N GLY A 41 -8.46 -14.41 14.29
CA GLY A 41 -8.42 -15.61 13.45
C GLY A 41 -9.10 -15.43 12.09
N ALA A 42 -9.21 -14.19 11.61
CA ALA A 42 -9.75 -13.87 10.30
C ALA A 42 -8.66 -13.88 9.22
N ARG A 43 -9.08 -13.98 7.96
CA ARG A 43 -8.20 -13.80 6.79
C ARG A 43 -8.20 -12.35 6.35
N ALA A 44 -7.04 -11.85 5.94
CA ALA A 44 -6.91 -10.51 5.38
C ALA A 44 -5.84 -10.47 4.28
N LEU A 45 -6.03 -9.54 3.34
CA LEU A 45 -5.10 -9.24 2.27
C LEU A 45 -5.17 -7.74 1.96
N SER A 46 -4.00 -7.10 1.84
CA SER A 46 -3.86 -5.75 1.29
C SER A 46 -3.41 -5.83 -0.16
N MET A 47 -4.17 -5.21 -1.06
CA MET A 47 -3.80 -4.98 -2.45
C MET A 47 -3.59 -3.48 -2.66
N LEU A 48 -2.49 -3.12 -3.29
CA LEU A 48 -2.05 -1.72 -3.39
C LEU A 48 -1.75 -1.37 -4.86
N THR A 49 -2.30 -0.26 -5.32
CA THR A 49 -1.94 0.35 -6.61
C THR A 49 -0.94 1.47 -6.35
N VAL A 50 0.22 1.41 -7.00
CA VAL A 50 1.22 2.49 -6.93
C VAL A 50 0.77 3.62 -7.85
N VAL A 51 0.49 4.78 -7.27
CA VAL A 51 0.06 5.99 -8.01
C VAL A 51 1.04 7.16 -7.86
N ASP A 52 2.03 7.02 -6.99
CA ASP A 52 3.08 8.02 -6.79
C ASP A 52 4.40 7.29 -6.45
N ASN A 53 5.52 7.82 -6.92
CA ASN A 53 6.85 7.33 -6.59
C ASN A 53 7.49 8.26 -5.57
N VAL A 54 7.64 7.78 -4.33
CA VAL A 54 8.21 8.59 -3.25
C VAL A 54 9.65 8.99 -3.55
N VAL A 55 10.46 8.17 -4.23
CA VAL A 55 11.88 8.44 -4.50
C VAL A 55 12.06 9.49 -5.60
N THR A 56 11.33 9.39 -6.70
CA THR A 56 11.45 10.32 -7.83
C THR A 56 10.54 11.55 -7.70
N GLY A 57 9.47 11.45 -6.91
CA GLY A 57 8.42 12.47 -6.82
C GLY A 57 7.41 12.43 -7.96
N GLU A 58 7.49 11.43 -8.85
CA GLU A 58 6.54 11.22 -9.93
C GLU A 58 5.15 10.90 -9.36
N GLN A 59 4.12 11.49 -9.97
CA GLN A 59 2.72 11.25 -9.63
C GLN A 59 1.97 10.87 -10.89
N THR A 60 1.17 9.82 -10.80
CA THR A 60 0.29 9.39 -11.88
C THR A 60 -0.83 10.41 -12.09
N ASP A 61 -1.19 10.70 -13.35
CA ASP A 61 -2.28 11.61 -13.66
C ASP A 61 -3.62 11.06 -13.16
N TYR A 62 -4.53 11.95 -12.75
CA TYR A 62 -5.84 11.56 -12.21
C TYR A 62 -6.65 10.66 -13.16
N SER A 63 -6.56 10.89 -14.48
CA SER A 63 -7.23 10.08 -15.50
C SER A 63 -6.68 8.66 -15.58
N GLU A 64 -5.38 8.46 -15.33
CA GLU A 64 -4.71 7.16 -15.39
C GLU A 64 -4.98 6.33 -14.12
N ARG A 65 -5.13 6.99 -12.97
CA ARG A 65 -5.44 6.35 -11.68
C ARG A 65 -6.71 5.51 -11.76
N GLN A 66 -7.77 6.02 -12.41
CA GLN A 66 -9.06 5.33 -12.47
C GLN A 66 -8.97 3.95 -13.14
N ALA A 67 -8.22 3.83 -14.23
CA ALA A 67 -8.04 2.57 -14.94
C ALA A 67 -7.33 1.54 -14.04
N LEU A 68 -6.23 1.95 -13.41
CA LEU A 68 -5.46 1.09 -12.49
C LEU A 68 -6.29 0.61 -11.30
N PHE A 69 -7.11 1.50 -10.71
CA PHE A 69 -8.01 1.12 -9.62
C PHE A 69 -9.09 0.13 -10.05
N THR A 70 -9.59 0.25 -11.28
CA THR A 70 -10.62 -0.65 -11.79
C THR A 70 -10.09 -2.09 -11.87
N ASP A 71 -8.89 -2.29 -12.37
CA ASP A 71 -8.30 -3.63 -12.51
C ASP A 71 -7.95 -4.24 -11.16
N MET A 72 -7.35 -3.46 -10.24
CA MET A 72 -7.11 -3.92 -8.87
C MET A 72 -8.42 -4.33 -8.17
N THR A 73 -9.49 -3.56 -8.35
CA THR A 73 -10.80 -3.86 -7.73
C THR A 73 -11.40 -5.14 -8.27
N ARG A 74 -11.34 -5.38 -9.59
CA ARG A 74 -11.80 -6.65 -10.18
C ARG A 74 -11.05 -7.83 -9.59
N LEU A 75 -9.71 -7.77 -9.56
CA LEU A 75 -8.89 -8.83 -8.98
C LEU A 75 -9.19 -9.04 -7.48
N ALA A 76 -9.43 -7.97 -6.73
CA ALA A 76 -9.81 -8.07 -5.33
C ALA A 76 -11.16 -8.78 -5.13
N LEU A 77 -12.14 -8.50 -6.00
CA LEU A 77 -13.44 -9.18 -5.99
C LEU A 77 -13.29 -10.67 -6.34
N ASP A 78 -12.50 -10.99 -7.36
CA ASP A 78 -12.22 -12.39 -7.75
C ASP A 78 -11.55 -13.16 -6.60
N VAL A 79 -10.54 -12.58 -5.96
CA VAL A 79 -9.89 -13.19 -4.79
C VAL A 79 -10.87 -13.35 -3.63
N ALA A 80 -11.74 -12.37 -3.39
CA ALA A 80 -12.69 -12.41 -2.28
C ALA A 80 -13.74 -13.52 -2.41
N ILE A 81 -14.13 -13.90 -3.63
CA ILE A 81 -15.09 -14.98 -3.87
C ILE A 81 -14.45 -16.39 -3.89
N GLU A 82 -13.17 -16.49 -4.24
CA GLU A 82 -12.40 -17.75 -4.20
C GLU A 82 -11.85 -18.07 -2.80
N SER A 83 -11.91 -17.09 -1.88
CA SER A 83 -11.35 -17.16 -0.54
C SER A 83 -12.19 -17.97 0.44
#